data_AF-J9C687-F1
#
_entry.id   AF-J9C687-F1
#
_cell.length_a   1.000
_cell.length_b   1.000
_cell.length_c   1.000
_cell.angle_alpha   90.00
_cell.angle_beta   90.00
_cell.angle_gamma   90.00
#
_symmetry.space_group_name_H-M   'P 1'
#
loop_
_entity.id
_entity.type
_entity.pdbx_description
1 polymer ?
#
loop_
_entity_poly.entity_id
_entity_poly.type
_entity_poly.pdbx_seq_one_letter_code
_entity_poly.pdbx_strand_id
1 'polypeptide(L)'
;MSKENFLQQLKLLLNDIPEEEQAEALRFYAEYFSDAGPFEEQAILDELGSPERVAASIKAALLGSANENCVNTEQPETEIPLPIYARSKKRT
;
A
#
# COMPACT_ATOMS: atom_id res chain seq x y z
N MET A 1 -11.35 0.00 -9.52
CA MET A 1 -10.83 -1.33 -9.14
C MET A 1 -11.23 -1.58 -7.69
N SER A 2 -11.32 -2.84 -7.23
CA SER A 2 -11.61 -3.17 -5.82
C SER A 2 -10.36 -3.78 -5.18
N LYS A 3 -10.22 -3.74 -3.84
CA LYS A 3 -9.04 -4.29 -3.15
C LYS A 3 -8.75 -5.73 -3.55
N GLU A 4 -9.79 -6.55 -3.73
CA GLU A 4 -9.62 -7.95 -4.11
C GLU A 4 -8.96 -8.07 -5.48
N ASN A 5 -9.36 -7.21 -6.42
CA ASN A 5 -8.76 -7.15 -7.75
C ASN A 5 -7.31 -6.65 -7.68
N PHE A 6 -7.05 -5.65 -6.84
CA PHE A 6 -5.71 -5.12 -6.61
C PHE A 6 -4.78 -6.17 -6.00
N LEU A 7 -5.21 -6.87 -4.95
CA LEU A 7 -4.45 -7.94 -4.30
C LEU A 7 -4.23 -9.14 -5.23
N GLN A 8 -5.22 -9.49 -6.05
CA GLN A 8 -5.06 -10.53 -7.09
C GLN A 8 -4.01 -10.14 -8.13
N GLN A 9 -4.06 -8.91 -8.64
CA GLN A 9 -3.05 -8.42 -9.58
C GLN A 9 -1.67 -8.34 -8.93
N LEU A 10 -1.60 -7.83 -7.69
CA LEU A 10 -0.36 -7.77 -6.92
C LEU A 10 0.25 -9.16 -6.74
N LYS A 11 -0.58 -10.17 -6.40
CA LYS A 11 -0.15 -11.57 -6.30
C LYS A 11 0.47 -12.08 -7.59
N LEU A 12 -0.17 -11.83 -8.74
CA LEU A 12 0.35 -12.25 -10.05
C LEU A 12 1.71 -11.59 -10.36
N LEU A 13 1.87 -10.32 -10.01
CA LEU A 13 3.10 -9.57 -10.24
C LEU A 13 4.24 -9.97 -9.28
N LEU A 14 3.88 -10.44 -8.09
CA LEU A 14 4.76 -11.03 -7.07
C LEU A 14 4.92 -12.55 -7.26
N ASN A 15 4.45 -13.15 -8.34
CA ASN A 15 4.70 -14.56 -8.61
C ASN A 15 6.17 -14.86 -9.00
N ASP A 16 6.96 -13.80 -9.17
CA ASP A 16 8.39 -13.85 -9.47
C ASP A 16 9.26 -14.07 -8.22
N ILE A 17 8.72 -13.79 -7.02
CA ILE A 17 9.39 -13.96 -5.72
C ILE A 17 8.87 -15.22 -5.01
N PRO A 18 9.60 -15.75 -4.00
CA PRO A 18 9.13 -16.89 -3.21
C PRO A 18 7.75 -16.65 -2.58
N GLU A 19 6.97 -17.73 -2.45
CA GLU A 19 5.61 -17.70 -1.90
C GLU A 19 5.55 -17.08 -0.50
N GLU A 20 6.60 -17.29 0.31
CA GLU A 20 6.69 -16.74 1.67
C GLU A 20 6.65 -15.21 1.67
N GLU A 21 7.48 -14.56 0.84
CA GLU A 21 7.52 -13.10 0.72
C GLU A 21 6.29 -12.54 0.02
N GLN A 22 5.77 -13.27 -0.98
CA GLN A 22 4.50 -12.93 -1.61
C GLN A 22 3.35 -12.94 -0.60
N ALA A 23 3.24 -13.99 0.21
CA ALA A 23 2.17 -14.15 1.19
C ALA A 23 2.26 -13.08 2.29
N GLU A 24 3.47 -12.74 2.72
CA GLU A 24 3.71 -11.69 3.69
C GLU A 24 3.32 -10.31 3.15
N ALA A 25 3.76 -9.96 1.93
CA ALA A 25 3.37 -8.72 1.28
C ALA A 25 1.83 -8.64 1.11
N LEU A 26 1.20 -9.71 0.63
CA LEU A 26 -0.25 -9.74 0.47
C LEU A 26 -0.99 -9.59 1.79
N ARG A 27 -0.52 -10.23 2.87
CA ARG A 27 -1.10 -10.06 4.21
C ARG A 27 -1.01 -8.62 4.68
N PHE A 28 0.15 -7.98 4.52
CA PHE A 28 0.35 -6.59 4.93
C PHE A 28 -0.66 -5.66 4.26
N TYR A 29 -0.79 -5.73 2.93
CA TYR A 29 -1.76 -4.91 2.21
C TYR A 29 -3.21 -5.32 2.54
N ALA A 30 -3.50 -6.60 2.72
CA ALA A 30 -4.84 -7.06 3.09
C ALA A 30 -5.30 -6.52 4.45
N GLU A 31 -4.43 -6.53 5.46
CA GLU A 31 -4.71 -5.91 6.76
C GLU A 31 -4.89 -4.39 6.63
N TYR A 32 -4.04 -3.72 5.86
CA TYR A 32 -4.15 -2.28 5.60
C TYR A 32 -5.50 -1.90 4.99
N PHE A 33 -5.94 -2.62 3.94
CA PHE A 33 -7.26 -2.41 3.35
C PHE A 33 -8.42 -2.82 4.26
N SER A 34 -8.19 -3.76 5.18
CA SER A 34 -9.21 -4.18 6.15
C SER A 34 -9.42 -3.13 7.23
N ASP A 35 -8.36 -2.46 7.67
CA ASP A 35 -8.39 -1.39 8.67
C ASP A 35 -8.97 -0.09 8.09
N ALA A 36 -8.58 0.26 6.86
CA ALA A 36 -9.11 1.42 6.13
C ALA A 36 -10.61 1.31 5.82
N GLY A 37 -11.11 0.08 5.65
CA GLY A 37 -12.51 -0.16 5.35
C GLY A 37 -12.95 0.32 3.95
N PRO A 38 -14.24 0.12 3.60
CA PRO A 38 -14.73 0.29 2.23
C PRO A 38 -14.78 1.76 1.75
N PHE A 39 -14.67 2.72 2.67
CA PHE A 39 -14.73 4.15 2.33
C PHE A 39 -13.38 4.70 1.87
N GLU A 40 -12.29 4.22 2.48
CA GLU A 40 -10.93 4.63 2.13
C GLU A 40 -10.29 3.72 1.09
N GLU A 41 -10.82 2.50 0.89
CA GLU A 41 -10.29 1.54 -0.09
C GLU A 41 -10.10 2.18 -1.49
N GLN A 42 -11.07 2.97 -1.96
CA GLN A 42 -10.97 3.65 -3.26
C GLN A 42 -9.92 4.76 -3.29
N ALA A 43 -9.76 5.51 -2.19
CA ALA A 43 -8.76 6.57 -2.08
C ALA A 43 -7.34 5.96 -2.06
N ILE A 44 -7.16 4.87 -1.31
CA ILE A 44 -5.91 4.12 -1.26
C ILE A 44 -5.57 3.51 -2.63
N LEU A 45 -6.56 3.01 -3.37
CA LEU A 45 -6.33 2.50 -4.72
C LEU A 45 -5.91 3.59 -5.70
N ASP A 46 -6.45 4.81 -5.55
CA ASP A 46 -6.03 5.96 -6.35
C ASP A 46 -4.59 6.39 -5.99
N GLU A 47 -4.27 6.39 -4.70
CA GLU A 47 -2.95 6.79 -4.17
C GLU A 47 -1.84 5.78 -4.48
N LEU A 48 -2.09 4.49 -4.27
CA LEU A 48 -1.18 3.41 -4.67
C LEU A 48 -1.05 3.34 -6.20
N GLY A 49 -2.06 3.83 -6.93
CA GLY A 49 -2.12 3.83 -8.37
C GLY A 49 -2.18 2.41 -8.94
N SER A 50 -1.13 2.00 -9.65
CA SER A 50 -1.09 0.70 -10.34
C SER A 50 -0.41 -0.38 -9.49
N PRO A 51 -0.99 -1.59 -9.39
CA PRO A 51 -0.38 -2.68 -8.62
C PRO A 51 0.99 -3.09 -9.18
N GLU A 52 1.28 -2.81 -10.45
CA GLU A 52 2.60 -2.97 -11.06
C GLU A 52 3.68 -2.15 -10.36
N ARG A 53 3.38 -0.91 -9.98
CA ARG A 53 4.32 -0.02 -9.29
C ARG A 53 4.62 -0.53 -7.89
N VAL A 54 3.58 -0.96 -7.18
CA VAL A 54 3.72 -1.53 -5.84
C VAL A 54 4.51 -2.84 -5.88
N ALA A 55 4.19 -3.73 -6.83
CA ALA A 55 4.93 -4.96 -7.02
C ALA A 55 6.41 -4.72 -7.35
N ALA A 56 6.70 -3.74 -8.22
CA ALA A 56 8.07 -3.35 -8.55
C ALA A 56 8.80 -2.81 -7.31
N SER A 57 8.13 -2.01 -6.47
CA SER A 57 8.72 -1.49 -5.23
C SER A 57 9.03 -2.60 -4.23
N ILE A 58 8.13 -3.56 -4.06
CA ILE A 58 8.35 -4.72 -3.18
C ILE A 58 9.52 -5.54 -3.71
N LYS A 59 9.50 -5.90 -5.00
CA LYS A 59 10.60 -6.65 -5.62
C LYS A 59 11.94 -5.92 -5.52
N ALA A 60 11.95 -4.61 -5.73
CA ALA A 60 13.13 -3.79 -5.58
C ALA A 60 13.61 -3.71 -4.12
N ALA A 61 12.71 -3.68 -3.14
CA ALA A 61 13.09 -3.75 -1.73
C ALA A 61 13.74 -5.10 -1.40
N LEU A 62 13.19 -6.21 -1.91
CA LEU A 62 13.73 -7.56 -1.70
C LEU A 62 15.09 -7.78 -2.38
N LEU A 63 15.24 -7.29 -3.62
CA LEU A 63 16.52 -7.35 -4.34
C LEU A 63 17.54 -6.34 -3.80
N GLY A 64 17.08 -5.17 -3.36
CA GLY A 64 17.87 -4.02 -2.94
C GLY A 64 18.37 -4.10 -1.49
N SER A 65 17.85 -5.02 -0.68
CA SER A 65 18.41 -5.33 0.65
C SER A 65 19.86 -5.87 0.61
N ALA A 66 20.45 -6.08 -0.57
CA ALA A 66 21.87 -6.39 -0.75
C ALA A 66 22.80 -5.16 -0.89
N ASN A 67 22.28 -3.94 -1.13
CA ASN A 67 23.11 -2.72 -1.12
C ASN A 67 22.32 -1.41 -0.89
N GLU A 68 22.43 -0.88 0.32
CA GLU A 68 22.48 0.55 0.67
C GLU A 68 21.53 1.50 -0.11
N ASN A 69 20.43 1.86 0.57
CA ASN A 69 20.00 3.24 0.76
C ASN A 69 19.94 4.19 -0.47
N CYS A 70 18.76 4.34 -1.07
CA CYS A 70 18.41 5.60 -1.73
C CYS A 70 17.59 6.50 -0.76
N VAL A 71 18.25 7.20 0.17
CA VAL A 71 17.58 8.23 0.97
C VAL A 71 17.58 9.58 0.23
N ASN A 72 16.38 10.15 0.13
CA ASN A 72 15.99 11.56 0.18
C ASN A 72 14.92 11.89 -0.87
N THR A 73 13.67 11.61 -0.52
CA THR A 73 12.72 12.73 -0.53
C THR A 73 12.46 13.03 0.94
N GLU A 74 12.85 14.22 1.37
CA GLU A 74 12.29 14.87 2.55
C GLU A 74 10.77 14.95 2.33
N GLN A 75 10.05 13.90 2.68
CA GLN A 75 8.63 14.01 2.94
C GLN A 75 8.51 14.11 4.46
N PRO A 76 8.25 15.31 5.03
CA PRO A 76 7.71 15.34 6.38
C PRO A 76 6.42 14.54 6.30
N GLU A 77 6.32 13.48 7.09
CA GLU A 77 5.08 12.76 7.39
C GLU A 77 4.16 12.63 6.17
N THR A 78 4.35 11.60 5.35
CA THR A 78 3.16 11.02 4.70
C THR A 78 2.39 10.33 5.82
N GLU A 79 1.70 11.16 6.62
CA GLU A 79 0.38 10.83 7.11
C GLU A 79 -0.33 10.18 5.93
N ILE A 80 -0.39 8.86 5.92
CA ILE A 80 -1.62 8.18 5.52
C ILE A 80 -2.71 9.03 6.19
N PRO A 81 -3.51 9.80 5.45
CA PRO A 81 -4.40 10.76 6.07
C PRO A 81 -5.30 9.99 7.00
N LEU A 82 -5.11 10.18 8.31
CA LEU A 82 -5.95 9.56 9.31
C LEU A 82 -7.41 9.85 8.93
N PRO A 83 -8.31 8.86 9.08
CA PRO A 83 -9.71 9.01 8.72
C PRO A 83 -10.24 10.32 9.27
N ILE A 84 -10.99 11.05 8.44
CA ILE A 84 -11.59 12.36 8.75
C ILE A 84 -12.62 12.19 9.89
N TYR A 85 -12.18 11.89 11.11
CA TYR A 85 -13.04 11.69 12.27
C TYR A 85 -12.66 12.62 13.40
N ALA A 86 -12.69 13.92 13.12
CA ALA A 86 -13.11 14.93 14.07
C ALA A 86 -13.26 16.30 13.38
N ARG A 87 -14.49 16.81 13.25
CA ARG A 87 -14.93 17.96 14.06
C ARG A 87 -16.41 18.24 13.85
N SER A 88 -17.19 17.71 14.78
CA SER A 88 -18.48 18.28 15.14
C SER A 88 -18.39 19.79 15.37
N LYS A 89 -19.42 20.52 14.90
CA LYS A 89 -19.89 21.84 15.32
C LYS A 89 -19.02 23.06 14.96
N LYS A 90 -19.40 23.76 13.88
CA LYS A 90 -19.57 25.22 13.89
C LYS A 90 -21.07 25.48 13.75
N ARG A 91 -21.82 25.58 14.86
CA ARG A 91 -22.22 26.86 15.50
C ARG A 91 -22.46 27.95 14.46
N THR A 92 -23.74 28.11 14.12
CA THR A 92 -24.36 29.38 13.72
C THR A 92 -24.05 30.47 14.74
#